data_AF-U4QPZ7-F1
#
_entry.id   AF-U4QPZ7-F1
#
_cell.length_a   1.000
_cell.length_b   1.000
_cell.length_c   1.000
_cell.angle_alpha   90.00
_cell.angle_beta   90.00
_cell.angle_gamma   90.00
#
_symmetry.space_group_name_H-M   'P 1'
#
loop_
_entity.id
_entity.type
_entity.pdbx_description
1 polymer ?
#
loop_
_entity_poly.entity_id
_entity_poly.type
_entity_poly.pdbx_seq_one_letter_code
_entity_poly.pdbx_strand_id
1 'polypeptide(L)' 'MESNYLRISSRSSQREAAKKPGIPQPRLNDRLQGKLQTFSLVARVKMISKVGIHVDVHVIVA' A
#
# COMPACT_ATOMS: atom_id res chain seq x y z
N MET A 1 10.57 -32.65 0.20
CA MET A 1 11.03 -31.26 0.00
C MET A 1 9.80 -30.42 -0.32
N GLU A 2 9.05 -29.98 0.68
CA GLU A 2 7.87 -29.13 0.46
C GLU A 2 8.29 -27.67 0.65
N SER A 3 8.23 -26.92 -0.45
CA SER A 3 8.53 -25.50 -0.47
C SER A 3 7.41 -24.75 0.26
N ASN A 4 7.70 -24.39 1.51
CA ASN A 4 6.79 -23.67 2.39
C ASN A 4 6.82 -22.17 2.03
N TYR A 5 6.15 -21.81 0.93
CA TYR A 5 5.89 -20.40 0.64
C TYR A 5 4.90 -19.89 1.68
N LEU A 6 5.39 -19.05 2.60
CA LEU A 6 4.59 -18.33 3.58
C LEU A 6 3.44 -17.61 2.89
N ARG A 7 2.25 -18.24 2.90
CA ARG A 7 1.01 -17.63 2.44
C ARG A 7 0.66 -16.54 3.46
N ILE A 8 1.01 -15.30 3.16
CA ILE A 8 0.56 -14.13 3.91
C ILE A 8 -0.94 -13.95 3.63
N SER A 9 -1.78 -14.82 4.18
CA SER A 9 -3.20 -14.55 4.33
C SER A 9 -3.40 -13.77 5.61
N SER A 10 -2.98 -12.50 5.60
CA SER A 10 -3.52 -11.53 6.56
C SER A 10 -5.04 -11.58 6.40
N ARG A 11 -5.73 -11.90 7.49
CA ARG A 11 -7.14 -12.30 7.59
C ARG A 11 -8.18 -11.22 7.21
N SER A 12 -7.83 -10.31 6.31
CA SER A 12 -8.71 -9.28 5.75
C SER A 12 -8.70 -9.42 4.23
N SER A 13 -9.87 -9.57 3.62
CA SER A 13 -10.01 -9.50 2.16
C SER A 13 -9.42 -8.19 1.64
N GLN A 14 -8.96 -8.13 0.37
CA GLN A 14 -8.47 -6.86 -0.20
C GLN A 14 -9.50 -5.72 -0.05
N ARG A 15 -10.81 -6.04 -0.11
CA ARG A 15 -11.89 -5.08 0.14
C ARG A 15 -11.85 -4.51 1.57
N GLU A 16 -11.56 -5.34 2.56
CA GLU A 16 -11.41 -4.90 3.95
C GLU A 16 -10.10 -4.14 4.18
N ALA A 17 -9.00 -4.59 3.56
CA ALA A 17 -7.73 -3.89 3.61
C ALA A 17 -7.82 -2.48 3.02
N ALA A 18 -8.71 -2.26 2.04
CA ALA A 18 -8.92 -0.95 1.41
C ALA A 18 -9.62 0.06 2.35
N LYS A 19 -10.33 -0.42 3.39
CA LYS A 19 -11.02 0.42 4.37
C LYS A 19 -10.05 1.23 5.24
N LYS A 20 -8.93 0.63 5.65
CA LYS A 20 -7.93 1.28 6.54
C LYS A 20 -7.34 2.58 5.93
N PRO A 21 -6.81 2.58 4.69
CA PRO A 21 -6.40 3.81 4.01
C PRO A 21 -7.58 4.63 3.43
N GLY A 22 -8.80 4.08 3.46
CA GLY A 22 -10.01 4.73 2.93
C GLY A 22 -9.99 4.91 1.42
N ILE A 23 -9.56 3.88 0.67
CA ILE A 23 -9.49 3.89 -0.80
C ILE A 23 -10.36 2.78 -1.39
N PRO A 24 -10.82 2.89 -2.66
CA PRO A 24 -11.51 1.81 -3.33
C PRO A 24 -10.62 0.57 -3.56
N GLN A 25 -11.19 -0.63 -3.56
CA GLN A 25 -10.43 -1.88 -3.77
C GLN A 25 -9.68 -1.96 -5.11
N PRO A 26 -10.20 -1.48 -6.26
CA PRO A 26 -9.43 -1.42 -7.51
C PRO A 26 -8.15 -0.58 -7.35
N ARG A 27 -8.25 0.53 -6.60
CA ARG A 27 -7.13 1.42 -6.31
C ARG A 27 -6.11 0.76 -5.39
N LEU A 28 -6.55 -0.03 -4.41
CA LEU A 28 -5.65 -0.84 -3.60
C LEU A 28 -4.93 -1.89 -4.46
N ASN A 29 -5.62 -2.50 -5.42
CA ASN A 29 -5.04 -3.54 -6.28
C ASN A 29 -3.94 -2.98 -7.20
N ASP A 30 -4.14 -1.81 -7.80
CA ASP A 30 -3.10 -1.13 -8.59
C ASP A 30 -1.82 -0.87 -7.78
N ARG A 31 -1.97 -0.52 -6.49
CA ARG A 31 -0.84 -0.33 -5.58
C ARG A 31 -0.12 -1.64 -5.27
N LEU A 32 -0.86 -2.72 -5.00
CA LEU A 32 -0.30 -4.05 -4.75
C LEU A 32 0.38 -4.66 -5.99
N GLN A 33 -0.10 -4.31 -7.18
CA GLN A 33 0.50 -4.68 -8.47
C GLN A 33 1.73 -3.82 -8.84
N GLY A 34 2.18 -2.92 -7.96
CA GLY A 34 3.35 -2.09 -8.20
C GLY A 34 3.14 -0.97 -9.24
N LYS A 35 1.90 -0.63 -9.61
CA LYS A 35 1.59 0.47 -10.55
C LYS A 35 1.75 1.85 -9.89
N LEU A 36 2.91 2.11 -9.30
CA LEU A 36 3.22 3.32 -8.53
C LEU A 36 3.10 4.60 -9.38
N GLN A 37 3.27 4.49 -10.70
CA GLN A 37 3.14 5.59 -11.66
C GLN A 37 1.74 6.21 -11.67
N THR A 38 0.72 5.43 -11.32
CA THR A 38 -0.66 5.92 -11.25
C THR A 38 -0.95 6.71 -9.96
N PHE A 39 0.04 6.87 -9.07
CA PHE A 39 -0.10 7.57 -7.80
C PHE A 39 0.93 8.70 -7.67
N SER A 40 0.46 9.92 -7.45
CA SER A 40 1.33 11.01 -6.98
C SER A 40 2.01 10.63 -5.65
N LEU A 41 3.19 11.20 -5.39
CA LEU A 41 3.89 11.02 -4.12
C LEU A 41 2.99 11.39 -2.94
N VAL A 42 2.25 12.50 -3.05
CA VAL A 42 1.27 12.96 -2.07
C VAL A 42 0.20 11.89 -1.79
N ALA A 43 -0.35 11.26 -2.84
CA ALA A 43 -1.34 10.20 -2.66
C ALA A 43 -0.74 9.00 -1.93
N ARG A 44 0.53 8.66 -2.19
CA ARG A 44 1.23 7.56 -1.52
C ARG A 44 1.45 7.85 -0.05
N VAL A 45 1.97 9.03 0.30
CA VAL A 45 2.21 9.45 1.68
C VAL A 45 0.89 9.51 2.47
N LYS A 46 -0.19 10.02 1.86
CA LYS A 46 -1.52 10.07 2.48
C LYS A 46 -2.14 8.69 2.75
N MET A 47 -1.86 7.69 1.92
CA MET A 47 -2.33 6.32 2.15
C MET A 47 -1.54 5.61 3.25
N ILE A 48 -0.21 5.81 3.30
CA ILE A 48 0.68 5.17 4.27
C ILE A 48 0.47 5.75 5.68
N SER A 49 0.35 7.08 5.79
CA SER A 49 0.10 7.77 7.06
C SER A 49 -1.18 7.31 7.77
N LYS A 50 -2.25 7.02 7.01
CA LYS A 50 -3.52 6.48 7.55
C LYS A 50 -3.40 5.08 8.16
N VAL A 51 -2.32 4.36 7.89
CA VAL A 51 -2.06 3.03 8.45
C VAL A 51 -1.18 3.13 9.71
N GLY A 52 -0.88 4.36 10.18
CA GLY A 52 -0.05 4.59 11.38
C GLY A 52 1.44 4.48 11.12
N ILE A 53 1.88 4.61 9.86
CA ILE A 53 3.28 4.53 9.47
C ILE A 53 3.87 5.94 9.40
N HIS A 54 4.95 6.17 10.13
CA HIS A 54 5.74 7.40 10.05
C HIS A 54 6.53 7.41 8.73
N VAL A 55 6.52 8.53 8.02
CA VAL A 55 7.21 8.69 6.73
C VAL A 55 8.11 9.90 6.81
N ASP A 56 9.41 9.68 6.67
CA ASP A 56 10.40 10.75 6.52
C ASP A 56 10.69 11.00 5.03
N VAL A 57 10.75 12.28 4.63
CA VAL A 57 10.93 12.68 3.23
C VAL A 57 12.01 13.75 3.16
N HIS A 58 13.15 13.39 2.57
CA HIS A 58 14.22 14.32 2.24
C HIS A 58 14.17 14.69 0.76
N VAL A 59 14.09 15.99 0.46
CA VAL A 59 14.21 16.52 -0.90
C VAL A 59 15.58 17.18 -1.00
N ILE A 60 16.40 16.71 -1.92
CA ILE A 60 17.68 17.31 -2.26
C ILE A 60 17.47 18.05 -3.57
N VAL A 61 17.69 19.36 -3.55
CA VAL A 61 17.71 20.21 -4.75
C VAL A 61 19.16 20.39 -5.20
N ALA A 62 19.37 20.33 -6.51
CA ALA A 62 20.67 20.56 -7.15
C ALA A 62 20.94 22.06 -7.30
#